data_AF-A0A445JXG4-F1
#
_entry.id   AF-A0A445JXG4-F1
#
_cell.length_a   1.000
_cell.length_b   1.000
_cell.length_c   1.000
_cell.angle_alpha   90.00
_cell.angle_beta   90.00
_cell.angle_gamma   90.00
#
_symmetry.space_group_name_H-M   'P 1'
#
loop_
_entity.id
_entity.type
_entity.pdbx_description
1 polymer ?
#
loop_
_entity_poly.entity_id
_entity_poly.type
_entity_poly.pdbx_seq_one_letter_code
_entity_poly.pdbx_strand_id
1 'polypeptide(L)'
;EIKVLSNLKHSNIVQYFGSEIVEDRFYIYLEYVHPGSINKYVRDHCGALIESVIRNFTRHILSGLAYLHSKKTIHRYIHKLEVLYSNLNSKPLE
;
A
#
# COMPACT_ATOMS: atom_id res chain seq x y z
N GLU A 1 -17.16 -0.38 -1.61
CA GLU A 1 -15.69 -0.37 -1.48
C GLU A 1 -15.19 0.59 -0.38
N ILE A 2 -15.60 1.87 -0.32
CA ILE A 2 -15.18 2.81 0.75
C ILE A 2 -15.50 2.33 2.18
N LYS A 3 -16.71 1.79 2.41
CA LYS A 3 -17.10 1.18 3.70
C LYS A 3 -16.19 0.02 4.13
N VAL A 4 -15.53 -0.66 3.19
CA VAL A 4 -14.57 -1.71 3.54
C VAL A 4 -13.28 -1.06 4.03
N LEU A 5 -12.75 -0.11 3.26
CA LEU A 5 -11.53 0.63 3.58
C LEU A 5 -11.61 1.33 4.94
N SER A 6 -12.75 1.96 5.25
CA SER A 6 -12.96 2.65 6.52
C SER A 6 -12.92 1.74 7.75
N ASN A 7 -13.12 0.43 7.56
CA ASN A 7 -13.14 -0.56 8.64
C ASN A 7 -11.83 -1.35 8.77
N LEU A 8 -10.85 -1.11 7.89
CA LEU A 8 -9.53 -1.74 8.01
C LEU A 8 -8.70 -0.98 9.05
N LYS A 9 -8.19 -1.70 10.04
CA LYS A 9 -7.29 -1.20 11.08
C LYS A 9 -6.27 -2.28 11.40
N HIS A 10 -5.04 -2.11 10.92
CA HIS A 10 -3.95 -3.05 11.12
C HIS A 10 -2.61 -2.34 10.87
N SER A 11 -1.57 -2.64 11.66
CA SER A 11 -0.25 -1.98 11.56
C SER A 11 0.46 -2.16 10.21
N ASN A 12 0.08 -3.18 9.44
CA ASN A 12 0.58 -3.44 8.08
C ASN A 12 -0.43 -3.10 6.98
N ILE A 13 -1.42 -2.25 7.26
CA ILE A 13 -2.38 -1.74 6.28
C ILE A 13 -2.46 -0.23 6.43
N VAL A 14 -2.26 0.49 5.31
CA VAL A 14 -2.37 1.95 5.27
C VAL A 14 -3.77 2.38 5.70
N GLN A 15 -3.85 3.22 6.72
CA GLN A 15 -5.14 3.67 7.24
C GLN A 15 -5.84 4.61 6.23
N TYR A 16 -7.10 4.32 5.94
CA TYR A 16 -7.97 5.25 5.22
C TYR A 16 -8.58 6.27 6.19
N PHE A 17 -8.51 7.55 5.83
CA PHE A 17 -9.07 8.65 6.63
C PHE A 17 -10.37 9.22 6.04
N GLY A 18 -10.51 9.21 4.72
CA GLY A 18 -11.70 9.80 4.09
C GLY A 18 -11.54 9.94 2.58
N SER A 19 -12.59 10.46 1.95
CA SER A 19 -12.57 10.82 0.54
C SER A 19 -13.64 11.86 0.26
N GLU A 20 -13.40 12.74 -0.69
CA GLU A 20 -14.35 13.76 -1.10
C GLU A 20 -14.36 13.95 -2.62
N ILE A 21 -15.42 14.59 -3.13
CA ILE A 21 -15.53 14.96 -4.54
C ILE A 21 -15.51 16.48 -4.61
N VAL A 22 -14.53 17.03 -5.34
CA VAL A 22 -14.37 18.46 -5.58
C VAL A 22 -14.17 18.65 -7.09
N GLU A 23 -14.98 19.50 -7.72
CA GLU A 23 -14.87 19.82 -9.15
C GLU A 23 -14.79 18.58 -10.05
N ASP A 24 -15.68 17.60 -9.80
CA ASP A 24 -15.73 16.31 -10.53
C ASP A 24 -14.48 15.41 -10.38
N ARG A 25 -13.62 15.72 -9.39
CA ARG A 25 -12.45 14.90 -9.03
C ARG A 25 -12.68 14.21 -7.70
N PHE A 26 -12.33 12.92 -7.63
CA PHE A 26 -12.43 12.11 -6.41
C PHE A 26 -11.08 12.05 -5.67
N TYR A 27 -11.03 12.63 -4.48
CA TYR A 27 -9.86 12.67 -3.61
C TYR A 27 -9.95 11.58 -2.55
N ILE A 28 -8.83 10.90 -2.26
CA ILE A 28 -8.73 9.87 -1.24
C ILE A 28 -7.63 10.27 -0.25
N TYR A 29 -7.99 10.30 1.04
CA TYR A 29 -7.11 10.62 2.14
C TYR A 29 -6.64 9.34 2.83
N LEU A 30 -5.33 9.14 2.83
CA LEU A 30 -4.66 7.96 3.38
C LEU A 30 -3.59 8.38 4.40
N GLU A 31 -3.24 7.47 5.29
CA GLU A 31 -2.05 7.56 6.12
C GLU A 31 -0.80 7.81 5.27
N TYR A 32 -0.01 8.78 5.70
CA TYR A 32 1.27 9.06 5.08
C TYR A 32 2.29 7.99 5.47
N VAL A 33 2.71 7.19 4.49
CA VAL A 33 3.81 6.25 4.64
C VAL A 33 5.08 6.92 4.13
N HIS A 34 6.00 7.24 5.04
CA HIS A 34 7.26 7.88 4.67
C HIS A 34 7.97 7.03 3.59
N PRO A 35 8.32 7.61 2.43
CA PRO A 35 8.97 6.90 1.34
C PRO A 35 10.42 6.61 1.72
N GLY A 36 10.64 5.51 2.43
CA GLY A 36 11.97 5.14 2.92
C GLY A 36 12.24 3.64 3.03
N SER A 37 11.24 2.77 2.84
CA SER A 37 11.37 1.41 3.34
C SER A 37 12.01 0.42 2.36
N ILE A 38 11.49 0.26 1.13
CA ILE A 38 11.97 -0.80 0.23
C ILE A 38 12.63 -0.28 -1.06
N ASN A 39 11.98 0.61 -1.81
CA ASN A 39 12.54 1.09 -3.07
C ASN A 39 13.81 1.90 -2.86
N LYS A 40 13.87 2.69 -1.78
CA LYS A 40 15.09 3.39 -1.38
C LYS A 40 16.17 2.38 -0.99
N TYR A 41 15.85 1.41 -0.12
CA TYR A 41 16.79 0.37 0.29
C TYR A 41 17.35 -0.43 -0.89
N VAL A 42 16.50 -0.86 -1.84
CA VAL A 42 16.90 -1.57 -3.05
C VAL A 42 17.84 -0.73 -3.92
N ARG A 43 17.53 0.56 -4.11
CA ARG A 43 18.40 1.47 -4.88
C ARG A 43 19.74 1.70 -4.19
N ASP A 44 19.70 1.97 -2.89
CA ASP A 44 20.89 2.27 -2.08
C ASP A 44 21.83 1.04 -1.96
N HIS A 45 21.31 -0.17 -2.15
CA HIS A 45 22.07 -1.43 -2.12
C HIS A 45 22.25 -2.06 -3.52
N CYS A 46 22.13 -1.30 -4.60
CA CYS A 46 22.35 -1.78 -5.98
C CYS A 46 21.59 -3.07 -6.35
N GLY A 47 20.36 -3.23 -5.85
CA GLY A 47 19.54 -4.42 -6.09
C GLY A 47 19.84 -5.63 -5.19
N ALA A 48 20.89 -5.57 -4.36
CA ALA A 48 21.19 -6.61 -3.39
C ALA A 48 20.31 -6.45 -2.14
N LEU A 49 19.24 -7.24 -2.08
CA LEU A 49 18.41 -7.34 -0.90
C LEU A 49 18.97 -8.43 0.02
N ILE A 50 19.40 -8.04 1.22
CA ILE A 50 19.84 -8.98 2.26
C ILE A 50 18.64 -9.84 2.67
N GLU A 51 18.83 -11.15 2.81
CA GLU A 51 17.74 -12.09 3.14
C GLU A 51 16.94 -11.66 4.39
N SER A 52 17.60 -11.09 5.38
CA SER A 52 16.96 -10.55 6.59
C SER A 52 15.93 -9.45 6.29
N VAL A 53 16.22 -8.59 5.31
CA VAL A 53 15.36 -7.50 4.88
C VAL A 53 14.16 -8.06 4.12
N ILE A 54 14.40 -8.97 3.17
CA ILE A 54 13.32 -9.66 2.45
C ILE A 54 12.39 -10.35 3.44
N ARG A 55 12.94 -11.15 4.36
CA ARG A 55 12.17 -11.88 5.39
C ARG A 55 11.29 -10.94 6.22
N ASN A 56 11.83 -9.79 6.63
CA ASN A 56 11.07 -8.78 7.38
C ASN A 56 9.92 -8.20 6.56
N PHE A 57 10.15 -7.84 5.30
CA PHE A 57 9.09 -7.35 4.41
C PHE A 57 8.02 -8.40 4.13
N THR A 58 8.44 -9.62 3.80
CA THR A 58 7.54 -10.74 3.58
C THR A 58 6.66 -10.97 4.81
N ARG A 59 7.21 -10.94 6.03
CA ARG A 59 6.42 -11.05 7.26
C ARG A 59 5.36 -9.94 7.37
N HIS A 60 5.72 -8.69 7.09
CA HIS A 60 4.78 -7.56 7.20
C HIS A 60 3.66 -7.67 6.14
N ILE A 61 4.00 -8.05 4.91
CA ILE A 61 3.03 -8.29 3.82
C ILE A 61 2.08 -9.42 4.21
N LEU A 62 2.61 -10.55 4.65
CA LEU A 62 1.80 -11.71 5.04
C LEU A 62 0.92 -11.41 6.25
N SER A 63 1.38 -10.60 7.22
CA SER A 63 0.56 -10.17 8.34
C SER A 63 -0.64 -9.33 7.88
N GLY A 64 -0.42 -8.39 6.95
CA GLY A 64 -1.51 -7.61 6.35
C GLY A 64 -2.50 -8.48 5.57
N LEU A 65 -2.00 -9.42 4.77
CA LEU A 65 -2.84 -10.35 4.00
C LEU A 65 -3.67 -11.27 4.90
N ALA A 66 -3.07 -11.81 5.97
CA ALA A 66 -3.78 -12.63 6.94
C ALA A 66 -4.92 -11.84 7.61
N TYR A 67 -4.68 -10.58 7.98
CA TYR A 67 -5.74 -9.70 8.50
C TYR A 67 -6.86 -9.50 7.46
N LEU A 68 -6.53 -9.18 6.21
CA LEU A 68 -7.53 -8.98 5.14
C LEU A 68 -8.37 -10.24 4.88
N HIS A 69 -7.73 -11.42 4.87
CA HIS A 69 -8.41 -12.70 4.74
C HIS A 69 -9.36 -12.95 5.91
N SER A 70 -8.96 -12.63 7.14
CA SER A 70 -9.80 -12.78 8.35
C SER A 70 -11.08 -11.94 8.30
N LYS A 71 -11.05 -10.80 7.60
CA LYS A 71 -12.20 -9.91 7.43
C LYS A 71 -13.15 -10.31 6.30
N LYS A 72 -12.94 -11.48 5.65
CA LYS A 72 -13.71 -11.99 4.51
C LYS A 72 -13.84 -10.99 3.34
N THR A 73 -12.94 -10.01 3.27
CA THR A 73 -12.88 -9.04 2.18
C THR A 73 -12.10 -9.61 1.01
N ILE A 74 -12.51 -10.78 0.54
CA ILE A 74 -12.11 -11.32 -0.76
C ILE A 74 -13.23 -10.93 -1.72
N HIS A 75 -13.01 -9.84 -2.46
CA HIS A 75 -13.64 -9.76 -3.78
C HIS A 75 -12.92 -8.89 -4.82
N ARG A 76 -11.88 -8.09 -4.49
CA ARG A 76 -11.24 -7.27 -5.56
C ARG A 76 -9.82 -6.73 -5.33
N TYR A 77 -9.20 -6.92 -4.17
CA TYR A 77 -7.94 -6.23 -3.86
C TYR A 77 -6.68 -6.84 -4.51
N ILE A 78 -6.74 -8.07 -5.02
CA ILE A 78 -5.62 -8.68 -5.76
C ILE A 78 -5.31 -7.91 -7.06
N HIS A 79 -6.32 -7.36 -7.75
CA HIS A 79 -6.09 -6.63 -9.01
C HIS A 79 -5.78 -5.13 -8.83
N LYS A 80 -6.23 -4.48 -7.76
CA LYS A 80 -6.03 -3.02 -7.57
C LYS A 80 -4.65 -2.65 -7.00
N LEU A 81 -4.04 -3.52 -6.18
CA LEU A 81 -2.70 -3.30 -5.65
C LEU A 81 -1.63 -3.33 -6.76
N GLU A 82 -1.84 -4.14 -7.80
CA GLU A 82 -0.95 -4.22 -8.96
C GLU A 82 -1.01 -2.94 -9.83
N VAL A 83 -2.22 -2.36 -10.01
CA VAL A 83 -2.42 -1.11 -10.79
C VAL A 83 -1.87 0.14 -10.11
N LEU A 84 -1.73 0.14 -8.77
CA LEU A 84 -1.16 1.30 -8.07
C LEU A 84 0.36 1.40 -8.27
N TYR A 85 1.06 0.26 -8.41
CA TYR A 85 2.50 0.25 -8.69
C TYR A 85 2.83 0.68 -10.14
N SER A 86 1.93 0.50 -11.10
CA SER A 86 2.16 0.93 -12.49
C SER A 86 1.96 2.43 -12.72
N ASN A 87 1.15 3.12 -11.90
CA ASN A 87 0.86 4.55 -12.07
C ASN A 87 1.80 5.50 -11.31
N LEU A 88 2.69 4.99 -10.46
CA LEU A 88 3.68 5.80 -9.72
C LEU A 88 4.97 6.09 -10.52
N ASN A 89 5.04 5.69 -11.80
CA ASN A 89 6.17 6.01 -12.70
C ASN A 89 5.88 7.15 -13.68
N SER A 90 4.79 7.90 -13.50
CA SER A 90 4.45 9.03 -14.35
C SER A 90 5.06 10.33 -13.82
N LYS A 91 6.34 10.53 -14.18
CA LYS A 91 7.15 11.77 -14.19
C LYS A 91 7.24 12.61 -12.89
N PRO A 92 8.46 13.05 -12.49
CA PRO A 92 8.61 14.14 -11.55
C PRO A 92 8.07 15.44 -12.18
N LEU A 93 7.35 16.23 -11.38
CA LEU A 93 6.97 17.61 -11.70
C LEU A 93 8.25 18.46 -11.67
N GLU A 94 8.67 18.94 -12.85
CA GLU A 94 9.20 20.31 -13.00
C GLU A 94 8.02 21.28 -13.06
#